data_AF-R0KHZ3-F1
#
_entry.id   AF-R0KHZ3-F1
#
_cell.length_a   1.000
_cell.length_b   1.000
_cell.length_c   1.000
_cell.angle_alpha   90.00
_cell.angle_beta   90.00
_cell.angle_gamma   90.00
#
_symmetry.space_group_name_H-M   'P 1'
#
loop_
_entity.id
_entity.type
_entity.pdbx_description
1 polymer ?
#
loop_
_entity_poly.entity_id
_entity_poly.type
_entity_poly.pdbx_seq_one_letter_code
_entity_poly.pdbx_strand_id
1 'polypeptide(L)' 'STELKCKMKFGIYLPPKAETGKCPVLYWLSGLTCTEQNFITKAGFQQAAAEHGLIVVAPDTSPR' A
#
# COMPACT_ATOMS: atom_id res chain seq x y z
N SER A 1 5.22 -4.73 -15.07
CA SER A 1 3.95 -5.48 -14.96
C SER A 1 3.68 -6.13 -16.29
N THR A 2 3.23 -7.37 -16.28
CA THR A 2 2.86 -8.11 -17.50
C THR A 2 1.59 -7.52 -18.12
N GLU A 3 0.65 -7.13 -17.26
CA GLU A 3 -0.68 -6.62 -17.57
C GLU A 3 -0.62 -5.20 -18.16
N LEU A 4 0.17 -4.32 -17.53
CA LEU A 4 0.28 -2.91 -17.91
C LEU A 4 1.45 -2.62 -18.85
N LYS A 5 2.31 -3.60 -19.12
CA LYS A 5 3.46 -3.50 -20.04
C LYS A 5 4.45 -2.36 -19.73
N CYS A 6 4.46 -1.85 -18.50
CA CYS A 6 5.43 -0.85 -18.03
C CYS A 6 5.92 -1.13 -16.59
N LYS A 7 6.81 -0.27 -16.08
CA LYS A 7 7.34 -0.36 -14.72
C LYS A 7 6.37 0.32 -13.75
N MET A 8 5.83 -0.46 -12.81
CA MET A 8 4.93 0.04 -11.78
C MET A 8 5.64 0.17 -10.45
N LYS A 9 5.17 1.10 -9.61
CA LYS A 9 5.59 1.22 -8.21
C LYS A 9 4.43 0.87 -7.29
N PHE A 10 4.79 0.33 -6.13
CA PHE A 10 3.86 -0.02 -5.06
C PHE A 10 4.48 0.36 -3.73
N GLY A 11 3.67 0.93 -2.85
CA GLY A 11 3.97 1.04 -1.44
C GLY A 11 3.38 -0.12 -0.67
N ILE A 12 4.14 -0.68 0.26
CA ILE A 12 3.68 -1.76 1.12
C ILE A 12 4.04 -1.40 2.57
N TYR A 13 3.03 -1.39 3.45
CA TYR A 13 3.23 -1.34 4.89
C TYR A 13 3.06 -2.74 5.47
N LEU A 14 4.05 -3.20 6.23
CA LEU A 14 4.01 -4.46 6.97
C LEU A 14 3.85 -4.15 8.47
N PRO A 15 2.76 -4.58 9.12
CA PRO A 15 2.60 -4.42 10.55
C PRO A 15 3.54 -5.38 11.30
N PRO A 16 3.91 -5.12 12.57
CA PRO A 16 4.76 -6.03 13.36
C PRO A 16 4.23 -7.47 13.43
N LYS A 17 2.90 -7.65 13.45
CA LYS A 17 2.25 -8.97 13.44
C LYS A 17 2.57 -9.80 12.18
N ALA A 18 2.98 -9.18 11.08
CA ALA A 18 3.34 -9.87 9.85
C ALA A 18 4.72 -10.56 9.92
N GLU A 19 5.53 -10.28 10.94
CA GLU A 19 6.82 -10.97 11.15
C GLU A 19 6.64 -12.42 11.60
N THR A 20 5.55 -12.71 12.31
CA THR A 20 5.34 -14.02 12.96
C THR A 20 4.11 -14.77 12.43
N GLY A 21 3.25 -14.13 11.64
CA GLY A 21 2.02 -14.74 11.15
C GLY A 21 1.44 -14.07 9.89
N LYS A 22 0.43 -14.73 9.31
CA LYS A 22 -0.30 -14.19 8.16
C LYS A 22 -1.22 -13.05 8.62
N CYS A 23 -1.19 -11.95 7.89
CA CYS A 23 -2.03 -10.78 8.13
C CYS A 23 -2.94 -10.54 6.91
N PRO A 24 -4.20 -10.10 7.11
CA PRO A 24 -5.06 -9.67 6.01
C PRO A 24 -4.46 -8.46 5.27
N VAL A 25 -4.79 -8.36 3.98
CA VAL A 25 -4.28 -7.31 3.08
C VAL A 25 -5.41 -6.34 2.72
N LEU A 26 -5.17 -5.05 2.92
CA LEU A 26 -5.99 -3.95 2.45
C LEU A 26 -5.32 -3.28 1.23
N TYR A 27 -6.02 -3.25 0.10
CA TYR A 27 -5.59 -2.48 -1.07
C TYR A 27 -6.17 -1.08 -1.02
N TRP A 28 -5.31 -0.07 -1.02
CA TRP A 28 -5.70 1.33 -1.08
C TRP A 28 -5.51 1.90 -2.49
N LEU A 29 -6.59 2.29 -3.13
CA LEU A 29 -6.57 2.90 -4.46
C LEU A 29 -6.69 4.42 -4.34
N SER A 30 -5.58 5.11 -4.56
CA SER A 30 -5.54 6.57 -4.48
C SER A 30 -6.29 7.23 -5.65
N GLY A 31 -6.67 8.51 -5.46
CA GLY A 31 -7.38 9.30 -6.46
C GLY A 31 -6.51 9.82 -7.60
N LEU A 32 -7.12 10.64 -8.46
CA LEU A 32 -6.46 11.28 -9.60
C LEU A 32 -5.20 12.04 -9.16
N THR A 33 -4.18 12.06 -10.03
CA THR A 33 -2.85 12.70 -9.84
C THR A 33 -2.01 12.20 -8.67
N CYS A 34 -2.46 11.18 -7.93
CA CYS A 34 -1.67 10.60 -6.83
C CYS A 34 -0.62 9.59 -7.34
N THR A 35 0.40 9.38 -6.52
CA THR A 35 1.36 8.27 -6.65
C THR A 35 1.16 7.30 -5.47
N GLU A 36 1.94 6.22 -5.41
CA GLU A 36 1.98 5.34 -4.25
C GLU A 36 2.32 6.09 -2.96
N GLN A 37 3.07 7.20 -3.05
CA GLN A 37 3.57 7.94 -1.88
C GLN A 37 2.51 8.83 -1.21
N ASN A 38 1.49 9.28 -1.94
CA ASN A 38 0.52 10.25 -1.42
C ASN A 38 -0.21 9.72 -0.19
N PHE A 39 -0.76 8.50 -0.30
CA PHE A 39 -1.45 7.85 0.81
C PHE A 39 -0.49 7.54 1.96
N ILE A 40 0.70 7.02 1.62
CA ILE A 40 1.70 6.60 2.60
C ILE A 40 2.10 7.74 3.53
N THR A 41 2.29 8.94 2.97
CA THR A 41 2.83 10.08 3.69
C THR A 41 1.78 10.95 4.38
N LYS A 42 0.52 10.95 3.89
CA LYS A 42 -0.50 11.92 4.33
C LYS A 42 -1.65 11.32 5.14
N ALA A 43 -1.90 10.01 5.06
CA ALA A 43 -3.09 9.41 5.67
C ALA A 43 -2.94 9.05 7.16
N GLY A 44 -1.71 8.97 7.69
CA GLY A 44 -1.47 8.57 9.09
C GLY A 44 -1.98 7.17 9.46
N PHE A 45 -2.17 6.29 8.46
CA PHE A 45 -2.85 4.99 8.62
C PHE A 45 -2.02 3.94 9.37
N GLN A 46 -0.70 4.15 9.51
CA GLN A 46 0.25 3.12 9.96
C GLN A 46 -0.06 2.62 11.38
N GLN A 47 -0.43 3.52 12.30
CA GLN A 47 -0.75 3.15 13.68
C GLN A 47 -1.96 2.21 13.74
N ALA A 48 -3.06 2.58 13.10
CA ALA A 48 -4.26 1.75 13.05
C ALA A 48 -4.00 0.41 12.34
N ALA A 49 -3.22 0.42 11.24
CA ALA A 49 -2.83 -0.80 10.55
C ALA A 49 -1.99 -1.74 11.44
N ALA A 50 -1.09 -1.20 12.27
CA ALA A 50 -0.31 -1.97 13.24
C ALA A 50 -1.22 -2.62 14.30
N GLU A 51 -2.13 -1.84 14.89
CA GLU A 51 -3.06 -2.29 15.93
C GLU A 51 -3.93 -3.45 15.43
N HIS A 52 -4.48 -3.31 14.22
CA HIS A 52 -5.35 -4.31 13.60
C HIS A 52 -4.60 -5.44 12.88
N GLY A 53 -3.29 -5.35 12.70
CA GLY A 53 -2.52 -6.35 11.94
C GLY A 53 -2.88 -6.38 10.47
N LEU A 54 -3.04 -5.21 9.85
CA LEU A 54 -3.34 -5.06 8.42
C LEU A 54 -2.07 -4.77 7.64
N ILE A 55 -1.81 -5.59 6.62
CA ILE A 55 -0.88 -5.22 5.54
C ILE A 55 -1.61 -4.23 4.63
N VAL A 56 -0.96 -3.13 4.28
CA VAL A 56 -1.56 -2.15 3.36
C VAL A 56 -0.73 -2.05 2.09
N VAL A 57 -1.38 -2.23 0.95
CA VAL A 57 -0.77 -2.14 -0.37
C VAL A 57 -1.36 -0.95 -1.12
N ALA A 58 -0.50 -0.02 -1.53
CA ALA A 58 -0.86 1.19 -2.28
C ALA A 58 -0.17 1.16 -3.66
N PRO A 59 -0.86 0.72 -4.73
CA PRO A 59 -0.35 0.86 -6.10
C PRO A 59 -0.22 2.33 -6.53
N ASP A 60 0.71 2.61 -7.43
CA ASP A 60 0.73 3.85 -8.21
C ASP A 60 -0.54 3.93 -9.09
N THR A 61 -1.07 5.15 -9.29
CA THR A 61 -2.30 5.38 -10.07
C THR A 61 -2.02 5.64 -11.55
N SER A 62 -0.76 5.91 -11.90
CA SER A 62 -0.35 6.30 -13.25
C SER A 62 0.80 5.42 -13.74
N PRO A 63 0.53 4.46 -14.64
CA PRO A 63 1.56 3.72 -15.34
C PRO A 63 2.44 4.71 -16.10
N ARG A 64 3.75 4.74 -15.79
CA ARG A 64 4.74 5.57 -16.47
C ARG A 64 5.84 4.69 -17.07
#